data_AF-A0A2E8TH02-F1
#
_entry.id   AF-A0A2E8TH02-F1
#
_cell.length_a   1.000
_cell.length_b   1.000
_cell.length_c   1.000
_cell.angle_alpha   90.00
_cell.angle_beta   90.00
_cell.angle_gamma   90.00
#
_symmetry.space_group_name_H-M   'P 1'
#
loop_
_entity.id
_entity.type
_entity.pdbx_description
1 polymer ?
#
loop_
_entity_poly.entity_id
_entity_poly.type
_entity_poly.pdbx_seq_one_letter_code
_entity_poly.pdbx_strand_id
1 'polypeptide(L)'
;MKVPVDSGESLTISFMDVREAFPFIDPERLSSGDVLEILLHVFHQTQGFVDFGHETNNRETAWVNGYLYRLRDNGMESFVVENIGSSVDKMAALREQHQR
;
A
#
# COMPACT_ATOMS: atom_id res chain seq x y z
N MET A 1 -17.25 4.05 1.44
CA MET A 1 -15.80 4.10 1.72
C MET A 1 -15.52 2.94 2.66
N LYS A 2 -14.80 1.91 2.20
CA LYS A 2 -14.43 0.80 3.08
C LYS A 2 -13.40 1.34 4.09
N VAL A 3 -13.59 0.99 5.35
CA VAL A 3 -12.70 1.33 6.47
C VAL A 3 -11.26 0.92 6.10
N PRO A 4 -10.21 1.62 6.57
CA PRO A 4 -8.84 1.09 6.51
C PRO A 4 -8.82 -0.35 7.02
N VAL A 5 -7.77 -1.12 6.69
CA VAL A 5 -7.54 -2.47 7.20
C VAL A 5 -7.65 -2.46 8.73
N ASP A 6 -8.84 -2.71 9.25
CA ASP A 6 -9.24 -2.59 10.66
C ASP A 6 -10.02 -3.86 11.06
N SER A 7 -9.72 -4.97 10.37
CA SER A 7 -10.27 -6.31 10.66
C SER A 7 -9.38 -7.11 11.63
N GLY A 8 -8.34 -6.52 12.20
CA GLY A 8 -7.36 -7.21 13.05
C GLY A 8 -6.38 -8.12 12.28
N GLU A 9 -6.60 -8.32 10.98
CA GLU A 9 -5.65 -8.98 10.08
C GLU A 9 -4.74 -7.94 9.42
N SER A 10 -3.48 -7.94 9.81
CA SER A 10 -2.43 -7.21 9.09
C SER A 10 -2.25 -7.83 7.71
N LEU A 11 -2.37 -7.03 6.65
CA LEU A 11 -2.01 -7.49 5.31
C LEU A 11 -0.50 -7.76 5.26
N THR A 12 -0.12 -8.89 4.68
CA THR A 12 1.28 -9.30 4.54
C THR A 12 1.57 -9.78 3.13
N ILE A 13 2.83 -9.67 2.72
CA ILE A 13 3.33 -10.23 1.47
C ILE A 13 4.74 -10.77 1.69
N SER A 14 5.01 -12.01 1.27
CA SER A 14 6.34 -12.58 1.39
C SER A 14 7.30 -12.03 0.34
N PHE A 15 8.61 -12.08 0.59
CA PHE A 15 9.62 -11.72 -0.40
C PHE A 15 9.57 -12.63 -1.62
N MET A 16 9.13 -13.88 -1.45
CA MET A 16 8.88 -14.80 -2.56
C MET A 16 7.74 -14.29 -3.44
N ASP A 17 6.59 -13.93 -2.85
CA ASP A 17 5.45 -13.38 -3.59
C ASP A 17 5.80 -12.05 -4.29
N VAL A 18 6.60 -11.19 -3.65
CA VAL A 18 7.12 -9.97 -4.28
C VAL A 18 7.93 -10.30 -5.52
N ARG A 19 8.87 -11.25 -5.45
CA ARG A 19 9.72 -11.62 -6.58
C ARG A 19 8.93 -12.34 -7.69
N GLU A 20 7.89 -13.08 -7.34
CA GLU A 20 6.98 -13.72 -8.30
C GLU A 20 6.10 -12.70 -9.04
N ALA A 21 5.54 -11.75 -8.31
CA ALA A 21 4.71 -10.68 -8.89
C ALA A 21 5.54 -9.64 -9.65
N PHE A 22 6.75 -9.37 -9.18
CA PHE A 22 7.63 -8.30 -9.67
C PHE A 22 9.07 -8.81 -9.84
N PRO A 23 9.40 -9.43 -10.98
CA PRO A 23 10.71 -10.05 -11.21
C PRO A 23 11.91 -9.09 -11.13
N PHE A 24 11.66 -7.77 -11.20
CA PHE A 24 12.67 -6.72 -11.18
C PHE A 24 12.78 -5.98 -9.84
N ILE A 25 11.89 -6.27 -8.88
CA ILE A 25 11.94 -5.66 -7.55
C ILE A 25 12.76 -6.57 -6.62
N ASP A 26 13.78 -5.98 -6.00
CA ASP A 26 14.51 -6.61 -4.91
C ASP A 26 13.88 -6.20 -3.57
N PRO A 27 13.18 -7.11 -2.87
CA PRO A 27 12.52 -6.78 -1.61
C PRO A 27 13.51 -6.32 -0.53
N GLU A 28 14.79 -6.64 -0.63
CA GLU A 28 15.79 -6.17 0.33
C GLU A 28 16.26 -4.74 0.04
N ARG A 29 15.93 -4.19 -1.14
CA ARG A 29 16.47 -2.92 -1.64
C ARG A 29 15.44 -2.10 -2.42
N LEU A 30 14.30 -1.84 -1.78
CA LEU A 30 13.19 -1.11 -2.39
C LEU A 30 13.56 0.30 -2.86
N SER A 31 13.15 0.62 -4.08
CA SER A 31 12.97 1.99 -4.56
C SER A 31 11.68 2.60 -4.01
N SER A 32 11.51 3.92 -4.15
CA SER A 32 10.25 4.56 -3.76
C SER A 32 9.06 4.14 -4.64
N GLY A 33 9.31 3.79 -5.90
CA GLY A 33 8.29 3.25 -6.80
C GLY A 33 7.83 1.86 -6.36
N ASP A 34 8.79 1.01 -6.01
CA ASP A 34 8.56 -0.39 -5.63
C ASP A 34 7.61 -0.50 -4.44
N VAL A 35 7.74 0.40 -3.44
CA VAL A 35 6.83 0.44 -2.29
C VAL A 35 5.38 0.63 -2.72
N LEU A 36 5.12 1.58 -3.63
CA LEU A 36 3.77 1.84 -4.11
C LEU A 36 3.25 0.65 -4.93
N GLU A 37 4.06 0.09 -5.82
CA GLU A 37 3.68 -1.06 -6.64
C GLU A 37 3.28 -2.27 -5.78
N ILE A 38 4.10 -2.60 -4.77
CA ILE A 38 3.82 -3.69 -3.83
C ILE A 38 2.54 -3.40 -3.02
N LEU A 39 2.37 -2.19 -2.48
CA LEU A 39 1.17 -1.83 -1.71
C LEU A 39 -0.09 -1.98 -2.55
N LEU A 40 -0.09 -1.47 -3.79
CA LEU A 40 -1.24 -1.60 -4.69
C LEU A 40 -1.52 -3.07 -5.04
N HIS A 41 -0.49 -3.89 -5.25
CA HIS A 41 -0.68 -5.32 -5.48
C HIS A 41 -1.36 -6.02 -4.31
N VAL A 42 -0.88 -5.79 -3.08
CA VAL A 42 -1.49 -6.35 -1.87
C VAL A 42 -2.94 -5.87 -1.70
N PHE A 43 -3.21 -4.59 -1.95
CA PHE A 43 -4.56 -4.05 -1.86
C PHE A 43 -5.49 -4.60 -2.95
N HIS A 44 -5.02 -4.76 -4.19
CA HIS A 44 -5.83 -5.35 -5.27
C HIS A 44 -6.21 -6.82 -5.02
N GLN A 45 -5.43 -7.54 -4.21
CA GLN A 45 -5.80 -8.88 -3.74
C GLN A 45 -6.85 -8.85 -2.62
N THR A 46 -7.04 -7.71 -1.94
CA THR A 46 -7.98 -7.57 -0.84
C THR A 46 -9.40 -7.43 -1.38
N GLN A 47 -10.31 -8.32 -0.94
CA GLN A 47 -11.69 -8.31 -1.41
C GLN A 47 -12.36 -6.94 -1.17
N GLY A 48 -12.91 -6.35 -2.23
CA GLY A 48 -13.63 -5.08 -2.16
C GLY A 48 -12.74 -3.85 -1.96
N PHE A 49 -11.45 -3.96 -2.19
CA PHE A 49 -10.60 -2.79 -2.41
C PHE A 49 -11.04 -2.04 -3.68
N VAL A 50 -11.06 -0.73 -3.59
CA VAL A 50 -11.34 0.18 -4.70
C VAL A 50 -10.25 1.24 -4.68
N ASP A 51 -9.51 1.39 -5.76
CA ASP A 51 -8.48 2.42 -5.89
C ASP A 51 -9.11 3.75 -6.29
N PHE A 52 -8.97 4.74 -5.42
CA PHE A 52 -9.41 6.11 -5.64
C PHE A 52 -8.26 7.03 -6.07
N GLY A 53 -7.01 6.62 -5.85
CA GLY A 53 -5.81 7.39 -6.17
C GLY A 53 -4.68 7.21 -5.16
N HIS A 54 -3.46 7.43 -5.63
CA HIS A 54 -2.24 7.13 -4.88
C HIS A 54 -1.09 8.11 -5.20
N GLU A 55 -0.13 8.25 -4.28
CA GLU A 55 1.05 9.08 -4.44
C GLU A 55 2.30 8.43 -3.82
N THR A 56 3.44 8.50 -4.50
CA THR A 56 4.74 8.04 -3.97
C THR A 56 5.34 9.11 -3.05
N ASN A 57 5.82 8.71 -1.86
CA ASN A 57 6.54 9.62 -0.97
C ASN A 57 8.05 9.33 -0.93
N ASN A 58 8.44 8.16 -0.43
CA ASN A 58 9.85 7.78 -0.25
C ASN A 58 10.02 6.25 -0.34
N ARG A 59 11.22 5.75 0.00
CA ARG A 59 11.55 4.31 -0.05
C ARG A 59 10.86 3.44 1.00
N GLU A 60 10.05 4.04 1.87
CA GLU A 60 9.36 3.32 2.94
C GLU A 60 7.85 3.51 2.90
N THR A 61 7.36 4.63 2.33
CA THR A 61 5.96 5.04 2.46
C THR A 61 5.34 5.51 1.14
N ALA A 62 4.03 5.28 1.01
CA ALA A 62 3.19 5.80 -0.07
C ALA A 62 1.78 6.11 0.42
N TRP A 63 1.10 7.05 -0.24
CA TRP A 63 -0.31 7.32 -0.03
C TRP A 63 -1.17 6.44 -0.93
N VAL A 64 -2.19 5.81 -0.38
CA VAL A 64 -3.25 5.09 -1.12
C VAL A 64 -4.59 5.48 -0.54
N ASN A 65 -5.52 5.96 -1.37
CA ASN A 65 -6.87 6.38 -0.96
C ASN A 65 -6.91 7.46 0.14
N GLY A 66 -5.87 8.29 0.25
CA GLY A 66 -5.74 9.31 1.30
C GLY A 66 -5.27 8.78 2.66
N TYR A 67 -4.80 7.53 2.71
CA TYR A 67 -4.14 6.91 3.86
C TYR A 67 -2.65 6.70 3.58
N LEU A 68 -1.80 6.92 4.60
CA LEU A 68 -0.36 6.74 4.49
C LEU A 68 0.01 5.34 4.96
N TYR A 69 0.63 4.58 4.07
CA TYR A 69 1.07 3.21 4.34
C TYR A 69 2.57 3.08 4.28
N ARG A 70 3.08 2.12 5.05
CA ARG A 70 4.47 1.66 5.04
C ARG A 70 4.53 0.15 4.83
N LEU A 71 5.53 -0.30 4.09
CA LEU A 71 5.97 -1.70 4.14
C LEU A 71 7.00 -1.85 5.26
N ARG A 72 6.64 -2.60 6.31
CA ARG A 72 7.55 -2.89 7.42
C ARG A 72 8.04 -4.32 7.29
N ASP A 73 9.35 -4.49 7.15
CA ASP A 73 9.99 -5.81 7.27
C ASP A 73 9.74 -6.35 8.69
N ASN A 74 9.24 -7.58 8.78
CA ASN A 74 8.96 -8.25 10.04
C ASN A 74 10.04 -9.27 10.46
N GLY A 75 11.14 -9.38 9.71
CA GLY A 75 12.24 -10.31 9.96
C GLY A 75 11.95 -11.77 9.57
N MET A 76 10.83 -12.02 8.89
CA MET A 76 10.41 -13.35 8.41
C MET A 76 10.38 -13.39 6.87
N GLU A 77 11.29 -12.67 6.21
CA GLU A 77 11.32 -12.51 4.75
C GLU A 77 9.95 -12.10 4.19
N SER A 78 9.28 -11.17 4.87
CA SER A 78 7.97 -10.67 4.47
C SER A 78 7.77 -9.23 4.93
N PHE A 79 6.92 -8.53 4.20
CA PHE A 79 6.44 -7.21 4.59
C PHE A 79 5.09 -7.30 5.27
N VAL A 80 4.92 -6.48 6.30
CA VAL A 80 3.61 -6.14 6.86
C VAL A 80 3.22 -4.76 6.34
N VAL A 81 2.00 -4.64 5.82
CA VAL A 81 1.42 -3.35 5.45
C VAL A 81 0.91 -2.67 6.71
N GLU A 82 1.46 -1.51 7.03
CA GLU A 82 1.09 -0.73 8.21
C GLU A 82 0.45 0.58 7.79
N ASN A 83 -0.74 0.87 8.32
CA ASN A 83 -1.30 2.20 8.26
C ASN A 83 -0.64 3.08 9.32
N ILE A 84 0.08 4.12 8.89
CA ILE A 84 0.81 5.02 9.79
C ILE A 84 0.22 6.44 9.80
N GLY A 85 -0.89 6.66 9.09
CA GLY A 85 -1.53 7.96 9.03
C GLY A 85 -2.67 8.04 8.02
N SER A 86 -3.35 9.19 8.04
CA SER A 86 -4.41 9.55 7.11
C SER A 86 -4.45 11.06 6.90
N SER A 87 -5.02 11.51 5.77
CA SER A 87 -5.20 12.93 5.47
C SER A 87 -6.62 13.18 4.99
N VAL A 88 -7.36 13.99 5.74
CA VAL A 88 -8.73 14.41 5.39
C VAL A 88 -8.75 15.18 4.08
N ASP A 89 -7.77 16.06 3.86
CA ASP A 89 -7.66 16.86 2.62
C ASP A 89 -7.46 15.98 1.40
N LYS A 90 -6.56 14.98 1.49
CA LYS A 90 -6.36 14.01 0.39
C LYS A 90 -7.64 13.21 0.13
N MET A 91 -8.30 12.72 1.18
CA MET A 91 -9.57 12.00 1.03
C MET A 91 -10.66 12.87 0.39
N ALA A 92 -10.73 14.16 0.74
CA ALA A 92 -11.67 15.10 0.15
C ALA A 92 -11.36 15.32 -1.34
N ALA A 93 -10.09 15.57 -1.69
CA ALA A 93 -9.66 15.75 -3.08
C ALA A 93 -9.99 14.53 -3.96
N LEU A 94 -9.75 13.32 -3.46
CA LEU A 94 -10.10 12.09 -4.18
C LEU A 94 -11.63 11.96 -4.37
N ARG A 95 -12.44 12.31 -3.36
CA ARG A 95 -13.91 12.29 -3.51
C ARG A 95 -14.39 13.26 -4.59
N GLU A 96 -13.82 14.46 -4.65
CA GLU A 96 -14.18 15.45 -5.67
C GLU A 96 -13.83 14.99 -7.09
N GLN A 97 -12.70 14.29 -7.25
CA GLN A 97 -12.29 13.74 -8.54
C GLN A 97 -13.25 12.65 -9.05
N HIS A 98 -13.78 11.81 -8.15
CA HIS A 98 -14.70 10.71 -8.50
C HIS A 98 -16.17 11.12 -8.64
N GLN A 99 -16.52 12.37 -8.28
CA GLN A 99 -17.86 12.95 -8.48
C GLN A 99 -18.01 13.73 -9.79
N ARG A 100 -16.93 13.87 -10.56
CA ARG A 100 -16.91 14.53 -11.87
C ARG A 100 -17.06 13.50 -12.99
#